data_AF-A0A4U3AP14-F1
#
_entry.id   AF-A0A4U3AP14-F1
#
_cell.length_a   1.000
_cell.length_b   1.000
_cell.length_c   1.000
_cell.angle_alpha   90.00
_cell.angle_beta   90.00
_cell.angle_gamma   90.00
#
_symmetry.space_group_name_H-M   'P 1'
#
loop_
_entity.id
_entity.type
_entity.pdbx_description
1 polymer ?
#
loop_
_entity_poly.entity_id
_entity_poly.type
_entity_poly.pdbx_seq_one_letter_code
_entity_poly.pdbx_strand_id
1 'polypeptide(L)'
;MTLGLSGFTRAGDVKAVPFALVNRVKNDKSFKVNVYTGASLGSDVDKLFAEAGILGKRLPFQADATMRKGINNGDFLFVDQHLSHTAELLRADVMDIDFAILEAVAITEDGMIIPTTSIGNSLAFSLNAKSI
;
A
#
# COMPACT_ATOMS: atom_id res chain seq x y z
N MET A 1 10.19 -6.64 2.01
CA MET A 1 9.05 -7.03 1.15
C MET A 1 8.30 -5.78 0.72
N THR A 2 7.58 -5.86 -0.41
CA THR A 2 6.75 -4.78 -0.96
C THR A 2 5.28 -5.17 -0.96
N LEU A 3 4.45 -4.30 -0.37
CA LEU A 3 3.00 -4.46 -0.27
C LEU A 3 2.32 -3.51 -1.26
N GLY A 4 1.51 -4.06 -2.16
CA GLY A 4 0.58 -3.30 -3.01
C GLY A 4 -0.78 -3.21 -2.31
N LEU A 5 -1.17 -2.03 -1.84
CA LEU A 5 -2.42 -1.84 -1.12
C LEU A 5 -3.45 -1.12 -1.99
N SER A 6 -4.68 -1.60 -2.02
CA SER A 6 -5.79 -0.83 -2.60
C SER A 6 -5.97 0.49 -1.85
N GLY A 7 -6.53 1.49 -2.55
CA GLY A 7 -6.86 2.77 -1.95
C GLY A 7 -6.53 3.96 -2.86
N PHE A 8 -7.49 4.89 -2.95
CA PHE A 8 -7.34 6.15 -3.66
C PHE A 8 -8.20 7.21 -2.97
N THR A 9 -7.60 8.35 -2.59
CA THR A 9 -8.30 9.48 -1.95
C THR A 9 -9.15 9.09 -0.74
N ARG A 10 -8.60 8.25 0.16
CA ARG A 10 -9.30 7.74 1.37
C ARG A 10 -10.47 6.79 1.11
N ALA A 11 -10.64 6.34 -0.14
CA ALA A 11 -11.67 5.39 -0.54
C ALA A 11 -11.02 4.07 -0.96
N GLY A 12 -11.71 2.96 -0.73
CA GLY A 12 -11.29 1.61 -1.09
C GLY A 12 -9.96 1.13 -0.49
N ASP A 13 -9.56 1.68 0.65
CA ASP A 13 -8.29 1.38 1.29
C ASP A 13 -8.37 0.16 2.22
N VAL A 14 -7.25 -0.54 2.36
CA VAL A 14 -7.12 -1.69 3.27
C VAL A 14 -7.24 -1.28 4.74
N LYS A 15 -7.73 -2.20 5.58
CA LYS A 15 -8.03 -1.93 7.00
C LYS A 15 -7.45 -3.01 7.92
N ALA A 16 -8.12 -4.15 8.05
CA ALA A 16 -7.79 -5.15 9.09
C ALA A 16 -6.36 -5.72 8.99
N VAL A 17 -5.90 -6.07 7.78
CA VAL A 17 -4.60 -6.74 7.57
C VAL A 17 -3.40 -5.84 7.97
N PRO A 18 -3.29 -4.57 7.54
CA PRO A 18 -2.24 -3.66 8.00
C PRO A 18 -2.12 -3.57 9.53
N PHE A 19 -3.24 -3.51 10.25
CA PHE A 19 -3.26 -3.45 11.72
C PHE A 19 -2.78 -4.75 12.35
N ALA A 20 -3.21 -5.89 11.80
CA ALA A 20 -2.75 -7.20 12.25
C ALA A 20 -1.24 -7.38 12.03
N LEU A 21 -0.71 -6.91 10.89
CA LEU A 21 0.73 -6.96 10.59
C LEU A 21 1.53 -6.18 11.63
N VAL A 22 1.16 -4.92 11.91
CA VAL A 22 1.85 -4.08 12.89
C VAL A 22 1.83 -4.71 14.28
N ASN A 23 0.69 -5.24 14.73
CA ASN A 23 0.63 -5.92 16.02
C ASN A 23 1.50 -7.19 16.06
N ARG A 24 1.59 -7.93 14.95
CA ARG A 24 2.44 -9.12 14.84
C ARG A 24 3.93 -8.78 15.00
N VAL A 25 4.38 -7.67 14.44
CA VAL A 25 5.80 -7.29 14.40
C VAL A 25 6.19 -6.25 15.45
N LYS A 26 5.30 -5.87 16.38
CA LYS A 26 5.54 -4.79 17.35
C LYS A 26 6.82 -4.91 18.21
N ASN A 27 7.32 -6.12 18.39
CA ASN A 27 8.54 -6.40 19.16
C ASN A 27 9.79 -6.53 18.27
N ASP A 28 9.63 -6.55 16.95
CA ASP A 28 10.72 -6.62 15.98
C ASP A 28 10.90 -5.25 15.32
N LYS A 29 11.83 -4.47 15.88
CA LYS A 29 12.15 -3.13 15.37
C LYS A 29 12.94 -3.15 14.04
N SER A 30 13.43 -4.31 13.62
CA SER A 30 14.17 -4.46 12.37
C SER A 30 13.26 -4.70 11.16
N PHE A 31 12.02 -5.11 11.41
CA PHE A 31 11.06 -5.41 10.36
C PHE A 31 10.64 -4.15 9.60
N LYS A 32 10.84 -4.17 8.27
CA LYS A 32 10.48 -3.07 7.37
C LYS A 32 9.77 -3.57 6.11
N VAL A 33 8.81 -2.80 5.63
CA VAL A 33 8.06 -3.06 4.39
C VAL A 33 7.99 -1.82 3.51
N ASN A 34 7.99 -2.02 2.20
CA ASN A 34 7.62 -0.98 1.24
C ASN A 34 6.10 -1.00 1.04
N VAL A 35 5.47 0.17 0.90
CA VAL A 35 4.02 0.31 0.72
C VAL A 35 3.72 1.11 -0.53
N TYR A 36 3.14 0.45 -1.52
CA TYR A 36 2.76 1.03 -2.80
C TYR A 36 1.23 1.07 -2.86
N THR A 37 0.66 2.20 -3.24
CA THR A 37 -0.81 2.40 -3.25
C THR A 37 -1.29 2.94 -4.59
N GLY A 38 -2.61 3.14 -4.73
CA GLY A 38 -3.15 4.01 -5.76
C GLY A 38 -2.80 5.47 -5.48
N ALA A 39 -3.28 5.99 -4.34
CA ALA A 39 -2.96 7.31 -3.84
C ALA A 39 -3.00 7.35 -2.29
N SER A 40 -3.69 8.33 -1.68
CA SER A 40 -3.82 8.44 -0.22
C SER A 40 -4.79 7.43 0.37
N LEU A 41 -4.49 6.99 1.59
CA LEU A 41 -5.32 6.09 2.41
C LEU A 41 -6.13 6.90 3.44
N GLY A 42 -7.21 6.31 3.96
CA GLY A 42 -8.18 6.97 4.84
C GLY A 42 -8.31 6.38 6.23
N SER A 43 -7.89 5.14 6.43
CA SER A 43 -8.14 4.34 7.63
C SER A 43 -6.93 4.32 8.58
N ASP A 44 -6.19 5.44 8.66
CA ASP A 44 -4.98 5.61 9.46
C ASP A 44 -3.83 4.62 9.18
N VAL A 45 -3.88 3.86 8.07
CA VAL A 45 -2.83 2.89 7.72
C VAL A 45 -1.46 3.57 7.53
N ASP A 46 -1.43 4.73 6.87
CA ASP A 46 -0.19 5.50 6.69
C ASP A 46 0.37 5.93 8.07
N LYS A 47 -0.48 6.49 8.93
CA LYS A 47 -0.10 6.88 10.30
C LYS A 47 0.43 5.68 11.09
N LEU A 48 -0.31 4.58 11.10
CA LEU A 48 0.02 3.35 11.80
C LEU A 48 1.41 2.83 11.41
N PHE A 49 1.71 2.78 10.11
CA PHE A 49 2.99 2.23 9.63
C PHE A 49 4.16 3.16 9.96
N ALA A 50 3.94 4.48 9.89
CA ALA A 50 4.92 5.48 10.28
C ALA A 50 5.22 5.42 11.78
N GLU A 51 4.19 5.38 12.65
CA GLU A 51 4.34 5.32 14.11
C GLU A 51 4.95 4.01 14.59
N ALA A 52 4.58 2.89 13.97
CA ALA A 52 5.19 1.59 14.25
C ALA A 52 6.65 1.51 13.79
N GLY A 53 7.10 2.46 12.96
CA GLY A 53 8.44 2.47 12.41
C GLY A 53 8.70 1.26 11.50
N ILE A 54 7.68 0.71 10.85
CA ILE A 54 7.84 -0.46 9.96
C ILE A 54 7.93 -0.07 8.48
N LEU A 55 7.87 1.22 8.16
CA LEU A 55 7.96 1.69 6.78
C LEU A 55 9.41 1.77 6.30
N GLY A 56 9.67 1.20 5.12
CA GLY A 56 10.92 1.33 4.37
C GLY A 56 10.83 2.37 3.24
N LYS A 57 9.83 2.21 2.37
CA LYS A 57 9.54 3.13 1.26
C LYS A 57 8.03 3.29 1.03
N ARG A 58 7.58 4.49 0.66
CA ARG A 58 6.18 4.81 0.32
C ARG A 58 6.07 5.44 -1.08
N LEU A 59 5.07 5.04 -1.88
CA LEU A 59 4.70 5.67 -3.16
C LEU A 59 3.23 5.40 -3.54
N PRO A 60 2.60 6.14 -4.47
CA PRO A 60 3.10 7.38 -5.07
C PRO A 60 2.57 8.64 -4.37
N PHE A 61 1.60 8.51 -3.46
CA PHE A 61 1.00 9.67 -2.81
C PHE A 61 0.55 9.33 -1.38
N GLN A 62 0.72 10.28 -0.48
CA GLN A 62 0.25 10.22 0.90
C GLN A 62 -0.28 11.59 1.32
N ALA A 63 -1.25 11.61 2.24
CA ALA A 63 -1.81 12.85 2.79
C ALA A 63 -1.80 12.89 4.32
N ASP A 64 -1.27 11.86 4.97
CA ASP A 64 -1.25 11.75 6.42
C ASP A 64 -0.15 12.64 7.02
N ALA A 65 -0.47 13.33 8.13
CA ALA A 65 0.47 14.28 8.74
C ALA A 65 1.66 13.56 9.41
N THR A 66 1.43 12.41 10.03
CA THR A 66 2.48 11.62 10.69
C THR A 66 3.42 11.02 9.65
N MET A 67 2.87 10.47 8.57
CA MET A 67 3.64 10.00 7.42
C MET A 67 4.53 11.12 6.85
N ARG A 68 3.93 12.29 6.57
CA ARG A 68 4.67 13.46 6.04
C ARG A 68 5.80 13.92 6.95
N LYS A 69 5.58 13.91 8.27
CA LYS A 69 6.62 14.24 9.25
C LYS A 69 7.79 13.25 9.17
N GLY A 70 7.51 11.95 9.12
CA GLY A 70 8.55 10.93 8.99
C GLY A 70 9.35 11.04 7.69
N ILE A 71 8.68 11.32 6.57
CA ILE A 71 9.33 11.59 5.27
C ILE A 71 10.30 12.77 5.40
N ASN A 72 9.83 13.90 5.94
CA ASN A 72 10.62 15.11 6.05
C ASN A 72 11.80 15.00 7.02
N ASN A 73 11.71 14.08 7.99
CA ASN A 73 12.80 13.76 8.90
C ASN A 73 13.82 12.77 8.30
N GLY A 74 13.51 12.15 7.16
CA GLY A 74 14.34 11.11 6.56
C GLY A 74 14.20 9.74 7.22
N ASP A 75 13.13 9.49 7.98
CA ASP A 75 12.93 8.23 8.71
C ASP A 75 12.70 7.03 7.75
N PHE A 76 12.22 7.31 6.53
CA PHE A 76 11.98 6.35 5.47
C PHE A 76 11.88 7.04 4.10
N LEU A 77 11.95 6.25 3.03
CA LEU A 77 11.98 6.74 1.66
C LEU A 77 10.58 7.09 1.13
N PHE A 78 10.49 8.11 0.29
CA PHE A 78 9.26 8.47 -0.41
C PHE A 78 9.54 8.86 -1.86
N VAL A 79 8.65 8.44 -2.77
CA VAL A 79 8.70 8.82 -4.19
C VAL A 79 7.29 9.22 -4.64
N ASP A 80 7.12 10.48 -5.01
CA ASP A 80 5.87 11.08 -5.47
C ASP A 80 5.77 11.19 -7.00
N GLN A 81 5.97 10.06 -7.66
CA GLN A 81 5.82 9.96 -9.12
C GLN A 81 4.39 10.25 -9.57
N HIS A 82 4.24 10.64 -10.84
CA HIS A 82 2.93 10.79 -11.47
C HIS A 82 2.11 9.50 -11.30
N LEU A 83 0.83 9.63 -10.90
CA LEU A 83 0.02 8.49 -10.46
C LEU A 83 -0.11 7.39 -11.52
N SER A 84 -0.09 7.75 -12.81
CA SER A 84 -0.16 6.79 -13.93
C SER A 84 1.08 5.90 -14.06
N HIS A 85 2.24 6.34 -13.58
CA HIS A 85 3.50 5.62 -13.79
C HIS A 85 3.59 4.33 -12.96
N THR A 86 2.91 4.25 -11.81
CA THR A 86 3.02 3.06 -10.95
C THR A 86 2.59 1.80 -11.68
N ALA A 87 1.44 1.83 -12.35
CA ALA A 87 0.95 0.68 -13.11
C ALA A 87 1.80 0.40 -14.36
N GLU A 88 2.33 1.43 -15.02
CA GLU A 88 3.22 1.28 -16.18
C GLU A 88 4.55 0.61 -15.80
N LEU A 89 5.17 1.06 -14.72
CA LEU A 89 6.43 0.51 -14.22
C LEU A 89 6.29 -0.93 -13.73
N LEU A 90 5.14 -1.31 -13.16
CA LEU A 90 4.83 -2.70 -12.84
C LEU A 90 4.71 -3.56 -14.10
N ARG A 91 3.95 -3.11 -15.11
CA ARG A 91 3.81 -3.86 -16.38
C ARG A 91 5.11 -3.96 -17.18
N ALA A 92 6.05 -3.07 -16.93
CA ALA A 92 7.36 -3.04 -17.58
C ALA A 92 8.44 -3.79 -16.77
N ASP A 93 8.06 -4.51 -15.70
CA ASP A 93 8.97 -5.25 -14.82
C ASP A 93 10.10 -4.39 -14.22
N VAL A 94 9.83 -3.10 -13.99
CA VAL A 94 10.78 -2.16 -13.35
C VAL A 94 10.60 -2.12 -11.83
N MET A 95 9.45 -2.57 -11.34
CA MET A 95 9.12 -2.64 -9.92
C MET A 95 8.40 -3.95 -9.60
N ASP A 96 8.63 -4.47 -8.39
CA ASP A 96 8.03 -5.71 -7.91
C ASP A 96 7.07 -5.49 -6.74
N ILE A 97 6.02 -6.31 -6.66
CA ILE A 97 5.12 -6.44 -5.51
C ILE A 97 5.21 -7.87 -4.98
N ASP A 98 5.44 -8.04 -3.68
CA ASP A 98 5.41 -9.36 -3.05
C ASP A 98 3.98 -9.77 -2.70
N PHE A 99 3.18 -8.85 -2.14
CA PHE A 99 1.81 -9.12 -1.71
C PHE A 99 0.87 -8.00 -2.15
N ALA A 100 -0.24 -8.33 -2.81
CA ALA A 100 -1.35 -7.42 -3.06
C ALA A 100 -2.41 -7.59 -1.99
N ILE A 101 -2.75 -6.53 -1.26
CA ILE A 101 -3.83 -6.55 -0.26
C ILE A 101 -4.92 -5.61 -0.77
N LEU A 102 -6.07 -6.18 -1.13
CA LEU A 102 -7.11 -5.47 -1.87
C LEU A 102 -8.43 -5.51 -1.08
N GLU A 103 -9.07 -4.36 -0.94
CA GLU A 103 -10.43 -4.28 -0.43
C GLU A 103 -11.43 -4.62 -1.55
N ALA A 104 -12.33 -5.55 -1.27
CA ALA A 104 -13.33 -6.03 -2.22
C ALA A 104 -14.72 -6.08 -1.57
N VAL A 105 -15.75 -5.77 -2.36
CA VAL A 105 -17.16 -5.98 -1.96
C VAL A 105 -17.52 -7.46 -2.06
N ALA A 106 -17.02 -8.12 -3.10
CA ALA A 106 -17.28 -9.52 -3.37
C ALA A 106 -16.17 -10.12 -4.24
N ILE A 107 -16.13 -11.46 -4.23
CA ILE A 107 -15.38 -12.27 -5.18
C ILE A 107 -16.42 -13.13 -5.90
N THR A 108 -16.40 -13.11 -7.22
CA THR A 108 -17.32 -13.90 -8.06
C THR A 108 -16.92 -15.38 -8.08
N GLU A 109 -17.80 -16.25 -8.56
CA GLU A 109 -17.55 -17.70 -8.62
C GLU A 109 -16.38 -18.08 -9.54
N ASP A 110 -16.08 -17.26 -10.54
CA ASP A 110 -14.92 -17.39 -11.44
C ASP A 110 -13.65 -16.71 -10.90
N GLY A 111 -13.67 -16.20 -9.66
CA GLY A 111 -12.51 -15.66 -8.96
C GLY A 111 -12.20 -14.20 -9.28
N MET A 112 -13.12 -13.46 -9.89
CA MET A 112 -12.94 -12.03 -10.15
C MET A 112 -13.21 -11.22 -8.88
N ILE A 113 -12.37 -10.20 -8.64
CA ILE A 113 -12.49 -9.31 -7.49
C ILE A 113 -13.35 -8.11 -7.88
N ILE A 114 -14.42 -7.85 -7.12
CA ILE A 114 -15.24 -6.64 -7.26
C ILE A 114 -14.70 -5.58 -6.28
N PRO A 115 -14.03 -4.51 -6.76
CA PRO A 115 -13.48 -3.47 -5.89
C PRO A 115 -14.58 -2.72 -5.12
N THR A 116 -14.19 -2.04 -4.06
CA THR A 116 -15.08 -1.17 -3.27
C THR A 116 -15.19 0.23 -3.88
N THR A 117 -14.79 1.27 -3.15
CA THR A 117 -15.04 2.68 -3.49
C THR A 117 -13.86 3.34 -4.21
N SER A 118 -12.85 2.56 -4.58
CA SER A 118 -11.77 3.02 -5.46
C SER A 118 -11.19 1.87 -6.30
N ILE A 119 -10.55 2.22 -7.42
CA ILE A 119 -9.79 1.28 -8.25
C ILE A 119 -8.29 1.45 -8.00
N GLY A 120 -7.75 2.65 -8.27
CA GLY A 120 -6.33 2.93 -8.15
C GLY A 120 -5.47 1.93 -8.94
N ASN A 121 -4.43 1.40 -8.30
CA ASN A 121 -3.52 0.41 -8.89
C ASN A 121 -3.92 -1.05 -8.61
N SER A 122 -5.13 -1.30 -8.09
CA SER A 122 -5.54 -2.64 -7.60
C SER A 122 -5.41 -3.74 -8.66
N LEU A 123 -5.79 -3.48 -9.91
CA LEU A 123 -5.63 -4.44 -11.01
C LEU A 123 -4.15 -4.70 -11.34
N ALA A 124 -3.33 -3.65 -11.35
CA ALA A 124 -1.90 -3.82 -11.59
C ALA A 124 -1.23 -4.61 -10.45
N PHE A 125 -1.64 -4.37 -9.20
CA PHE A 125 -1.14 -5.14 -8.07
C PHE A 125 -1.61 -6.60 -8.11
N SER A 126 -2.88 -6.88 -8.41
CA SER A 126 -3.37 -8.27 -8.47
C SER A 126 -2.67 -9.08 -9.56
N LEU A 127 -2.40 -8.49 -10.72
CA LEU A 127 -1.77 -9.20 -11.83
C LEU A 127 -0.27 -9.43 -11.66
N ASN A 128 0.42 -8.57 -10.90
CA ASN A 128 1.89 -8.56 -10.84
C ASN A 128 2.45 -8.91 -9.45
N ALA A 129 1.61 -9.08 -8.43
CA ALA A 129 2.06 -9.54 -7.12
C ALA A 129 2.35 -11.04 -7.10
N LYS A 130 3.36 -11.46 -6.31
CA LYS A 130 3.65 -12.88 -6.10
C LYS A 130 2.52 -13.60 -5.35
N SER A 131 1.71 -12.88 -4.58
CA SER A 131 0.55 -13.40 -3.86
C SER A 131 -0.50 -12.29 -3.63
N ILE A 132 -1.77 -12.69 -3.49
CA ILE A 132 -2.92 -11.83 -3.17
C ILE A 132 -3.57 -12.36 -1.89
#